data_AF-A0A9P8E893-F1
#
_entry.id   AF-A0A9P8E893-F1
#
_cell.length_a   1.000
_cell.length_b   1.000
_cell.length_c   1.000
_cell.angle_alpha   90.00
_cell.angle_beta   90.00
_cell.angle_gamma   90.00
#
_symmetry.space_group_name_H-M   'P 1'
#
loop_
_entity.id
_entity.type
_entity.pdbx_description
1 polymer ?
#
loop_
_entity_poly.entity_id
_entity_poly.type
_entity_poly.pdbx_seq_one_letter_code
_entity_poly.pdbx_strand_id
1 'polypeptide(L)'
;MSGLRFLDLVKPFTPLIPEIAVPETKTPFQQRLIWTGVTLLIFLVMSQMPLYGIVSSDTSDPLYWLRMMMASNRGTLMELGITPIISSGMVFQLLAGTHLIDVNLDLKADRELYQTAQKLLAIILSFGQACVYVLTGLYGQPSDLGAGICVLLVVQLLTAALIVILLDELLQKGYGLGSGISLFIATNICESIVWKAFSPTTINTGRGPEFEGAIIALVHLLVTWPNKQLALKEAFYRQNLPNVMNLIATIAVFSAVIYLQGFRVEIPVKSSRQRGMRGSYPVRLFYTSNMPIMLQSALSSNVFLVSQMLYSRFSDNLLVKMIGVWEAREGSSQMLPISGLV
;
A
#
# COMPACT_ATOMS: atom_id res chain seq x y z
N MET A 1 42.17 8.97 8.68
CA MET A 1 41.48 9.90 7.78
C MET A 1 39.99 9.81 8.08
N SER A 2 39.50 10.72 8.91
CA SER A 2 38.09 10.82 9.30
C SER A 2 37.29 11.43 8.15
N GLY A 3 36.93 10.61 7.17
CA GLY A 3 35.91 10.97 6.20
C GLY A 3 34.60 11.16 6.96
N LEU A 4 33.98 12.33 6.82
CA LEU A 4 32.63 12.62 7.30
C LEU A 4 31.71 11.47 6.85
N ARG A 5 31.37 10.57 7.77
CA ARG A 5 30.36 9.55 7.48
C ARG A 5 29.04 10.28 7.34
N PHE A 6 28.29 10.00 6.28
CA PHE A 6 26.95 10.56 6.08
C PHE A 6 26.04 10.34 7.30
N LEU A 7 26.28 9.27 8.07
CA LEU A 7 25.63 8.97 9.35
C LEU A 7 25.92 10.00 10.46
N ASP A 8 27.09 10.67 10.46
CA ASP A 8 27.44 11.70 11.45
C ASP A 8 26.71 13.03 11.21
N LEU A 9 26.26 13.28 9.97
CA LEU A 9 25.42 14.43 9.60
C LEU A 9 24.00 14.35 10.19
N VAL A 10 23.54 13.15 10.55
CA VAL A 10 22.20 12.90 11.12
C VAL A 10 22.21 12.98 12.65
N LYS A 11 23.38 12.85 13.30
CA LYS A 11 23.55 12.97 14.76
C LYS A 11 22.93 14.23 15.40
N PRO A 12 23.02 15.44 14.81
CA PRO A 12 22.37 16.62 15.41
C PRO A 12 20.83 16.57 15.38
N PHE A 13 20.23 15.77 14.50
CA PHE A 13 18.78 15.62 14.38
C PHE A 13 18.21 14.47 15.21
N THR A 14 19.07 13.59 15.74
CA THR A 14 18.66 12.44 16.56
C THR A 14 17.83 12.82 17.81
N PRO A 15 18.14 13.90 18.57
CA PRO A 15 17.34 14.27 19.75
C PRO A 15 16.01 14.95 19.43
N LEU A 16 15.82 15.45 18.20
CA LEU A 16 14.62 16.17 17.78
C LEU A 16 13.51 15.25 17.26
N ILE A 17 13.86 14.01 16.91
CA ILE A 17 12.94 13.09 16.27
C ILE A 17 12.27 12.22 17.34
N PRO A 18 10.92 12.14 17.37
CA PRO A 18 10.24 11.25 18.29
C PRO A 18 10.62 9.79 18.01
N GLU A 19 11.05 9.09 19.05
CA GLU A 19 11.49 7.70 18.97
C GLU A 19 10.75 6.86 20.01
N ILE A 20 10.26 5.70 19.59
CA ILE A 20 9.57 4.76 20.49
C ILE A 20 10.61 3.97 21.27
N ALA A 21 10.46 3.89 22.60
CA ALA A 21 11.37 3.10 23.43
C ALA A 21 11.28 1.61 23.09
N VAL A 22 12.44 0.96 22.89
CA VAL A 22 12.53 -0.50 22.74
C VAL A 22 12.10 -1.15 24.07
N PRO A 23 11.28 -2.22 24.06
CA PRO A 23 10.83 -2.84 25.29
C PRO A 23 12.01 -3.42 26.09
N GLU A 24 12.11 -3.06 27.37
CA GLU A 24 13.19 -3.51 28.29
C GLU A 24 13.12 -5.01 28.57
N THR A 25 11.92 -5.58 28.51
CA THR A 25 11.66 -7.01 28.70
C THR A 25 11.00 -7.61 27.46
N LYS A 26 11.18 -8.91 27.25
CA LYS A 26 10.50 -9.62 26.15
C LYS A 26 8.98 -9.56 26.40
N THR A 27 8.29 -8.81 25.55
CA THR A 27 6.83 -8.71 25.57
C THR A 27 6.18 -10.08 25.31
N PRO A 28 5.22 -10.53 26.16
CA PRO A 28 4.52 -11.79 25.96
C PRO A 28 3.65 -11.76 24.69
N PHE A 29 3.40 -12.94 24.11
CA PHE A 29 2.66 -13.08 22.84
C PHE A 29 1.27 -12.41 22.87
N GLN A 30 0.52 -12.57 23.97
CA GLN A 30 -0.80 -11.96 24.13
C GLN A 30 -0.74 -10.43 24.07
N GLN A 31 0.26 -9.82 24.71
CA GLN A 31 0.42 -8.37 24.69
C GLN A 31 0.80 -7.89 23.29
N ARG A 32 1.64 -8.65 22.57
CA ARG A 32 1.97 -8.33 21.17
C ARG A 32 0.76 -8.39 20.25
N LEU A 33 -0.12 -9.38 20.44
CA LEU A 33 -1.37 -9.49 19.71
C LEU A 33 -2.27 -8.28 19.96
N ILE A 34 -2.42 -7.87 21.23
CA ILE A 34 -3.23 -6.70 21.61
C ILE A 34 -2.67 -5.43 20.97
N TRP A 35 -1.36 -5.17 21.06
CA TRP A 35 -0.74 -4.01 20.42
C TRP A 35 -0.94 -4.03 18.91
N THR A 36 -0.74 -5.18 18.27
CA THR A 36 -0.98 -5.34 16.82
C THR A 36 -2.44 -5.02 16.47
N GLY A 37 -3.41 -5.49 17.26
CA GLY A 37 -4.83 -5.19 17.06
C GLY A 37 -5.17 -3.70 17.24
N VAL A 38 -4.62 -3.06 18.27
CA VAL A 38 -4.82 -1.63 18.53
C VAL A 38 -4.24 -0.78 17.40
N THR A 39 -3.03 -1.08 16.94
CA THR A 39 -2.41 -0.35 15.82
C THR A 39 -3.22 -0.47 14.54
N LEU A 40 -3.80 -1.65 14.28
CA LEU A 40 -4.59 -1.92 13.09
C LEU A 40 -5.95 -1.20 13.16
N LEU A 41 -6.56 -1.14 14.34
CA LEU A 41 -7.79 -0.37 14.56
C LEU A 41 -7.57 1.12 14.30
N ILE A 42 -6.50 1.71 14.83
CA ILE A 42 -6.15 3.12 14.59
C ILE A 42 -5.95 3.35 13.08
N PHE A 43 -5.21 2.46 12.41
CA PHE A 43 -5.00 2.53 10.96
C PHE A 43 -6.33 2.50 10.18
N LEU A 44 -7.24 1.59 10.50
CA LEU A 44 -8.54 1.48 9.83
C LEU A 44 -9.42 2.72 10.05
N VAL A 45 -9.46 3.24 11.28
CA VAL A 45 -10.22 4.47 11.58
C VAL A 45 -9.67 5.65 10.78
N MET A 46 -8.35 5.81 10.73
CA MET A 46 -7.72 6.84 9.91
C MET A 46 -8.02 6.67 8.41
N SER A 47 -8.09 5.43 7.93
CA SER A 47 -8.38 5.10 6.52
C SER A 47 -9.82 5.40 6.09
N GLN A 48 -10.70 5.68 7.05
CA GLN A 48 -12.13 5.95 6.81
C GLN A 48 -12.52 7.40 7.12
N MET A 49 -11.69 8.14 7.86
CA MET A 49 -11.97 9.54 8.18
C MET A 49 -11.63 10.46 7.00
N PRO A 50 -12.59 11.22 6.46
CA PRO A 50 -12.35 12.13 5.35
C PRO A 50 -11.51 13.34 5.79
N LEU A 51 -10.74 13.89 4.85
CA LEU A 51 -9.97 15.11 5.06
C LEU A 51 -10.89 16.33 5.11
N TYR A 52 -10.50 17.33 5.89
CA TYR A 52 -11.20 18.60 5.94
C TYR A 52 -10.81 19.46 4.71
N GLY A 53 -11.79 20.03 4.02
CA GLY A 53 -11.56 20.99 2.92
C GLY A 53 -11.54 20.41 1.50
N ILE A 54 -11.96 19.16 1.28
CA ILE A 54 -12.12 18.61 -0.07
C ILE A 54 -13.42 19.13 -0.70
N VAL A 55 -13.30 19.93 -1.76
CA VAL A 55 -14.43 20.48 -2.52
C VAL A 55 -14.66 19.71 -3.84
N SER A 56 -13.64 18.99 -4.33
CA SER A 56 -13.69 18.26 -5.60
C SER A 56 -13.34 16.78 -5.42
N SER A 57 -14.35 15.94 -5.20
CA SER A 57 -14.20 14.49 -5.04
C SER A 57 -14.07 13.74 -6.38
N ASP A 58 -14.44 14.39 -7.50
CA ASP A 58 -14.65 13.72 -8.81
C ASP A 58 -13.48 13.86 -9.82
N THR A 59 -12.35 14.46 -9.42
CA THR A 59 -11.18 14.56 -10.31
C THR A 59 -10.59 13.17 -10.58
N SER A 60 -10.12 12.88 -11.80
CA SER A 60 -9.50 11.59 -12.14
C SER A 60 -8.30 11.25 -11.23
N ASP A 61 -8.25 10.03 -10.69
CA ASP A 61 -7.09 9.53 -9.91
C ASP A 61 -5.99 9.05 -10.86
N PRO A 62 -4.82 9.72 -10.93
CA PRO A 62 -3.69 9.24 -11.73
C PRO A 62 -2.98 8.04 -11.08
N LEU A 63 -3.24 7.78 -9.80
CA LEU A 63 -2.48 6.86 -8.95
C LEU A 63 -3.28 5.61 -8.54
N TYR A 64 -4.38 5.30 -9.21
CA TYR A 64 -5.29 4.21 -8.80
C TYR A 64 -4.56 2.87 -8.55
N TRP A 65 -3.63 2.49 -9.43
CA TRP A 65 -2.84 1.27 -9.31
C TRP A 65 -1.83 1.31 -8.14
N LEU A 66 -1.27 2.49 -7.88
CA LEU A 66 -0.29 2.71 -6.82
C LEU A 66 -0.95 2.68 -5.42
N ARG A 67 -2.18 3.19 -5.31
CA ARG A 67 -2.95 3.28 -4.05
C ARG A 67 -3.16 1.91 -3.39
N MET A 68 -3.45 0.87 -4.19
CA MET A 68 -3.65 -0.49 -3.67
C MET A 68 -2.40 -1.05 -2.98
N MET A 69 -1.20 -0.78 -3.51
CA MET A 69 0.05 -1.26 -2.91
C MET A 69 0.51 -0.40 -1.75
N MET A 70 0.17 0.89 -1.78
CA MET A 70 0.58 1.88 -0.78
C MET A 70 -0.40 2.03 0.38
N ALA A 71 -1.42 1.16 0.44
CA ALA A 71 -2.47 1.19 1.45
C ALA A 71 -3.03 2.61 1.66
N SER A 72 -3.34 3.29 0.55
CA SER A 72 -3.80 4.68 0.53
C SER A 72 -5.22 4.77 0.01
N ASN A 73 -6.08 5.43 0.78
CA ASN A 73 -7.45 5.74 0.39
C ASN A 73 -7.55 7.22 0.03
N ARG A 74 -8.13 7.55 -1.12
CA ARG A 74 -8.28 8.93 -1.57
C ARG A 74 -9.20 9.72 -0.65
N GLY A 75 -8.83 10.96 -0.36
CA GLY A 75 -9.67 11.91 0.35
C GLY A 75 -9.82 11.61 1.84
N THR A 76 -8.97 10.72 2.36
CA THR A 76 -8.92 10.34 3.78
C THR A 76 -7.59 10.76 4.38
N LEU A 77 -7.47 10.72 5.71
CA LEU A 77 -6.18 10.98 6.38
C LEU A 77 -5.05 10.07 5.89
N MET A 78 -5.38 8.94 5.27
CA MET A 78 -4.42 7.95 4.74
C MET A 78 -4.06 8.19 3.28
N GLU A 79 -4.18 9.41 2.77
CA GLU A 79 -3.90 9.70 1.38
C GLU A 79 -2.42 9.52 0.99
N LEU A 80 -1.48 9.88 1.88
CA LEU A 80 -0.07 9.51 1.69
C LEU A 80 0.19 8.01 1.95
N GLY A 81 -0.68 7.35 2.72
CA GLY A 81 -0.55 5.95 3.12
C GLY A 81 0.81 5.65 3.74
N ILE A 82 1.36 4.49 3.39
CA ILE A 82 2.70 4.03 3.81
C ILE A 82 3.81 4.41 2.81
N THR A 83 3.48 5.24 1.81
CA THR A 83 4.40 5.64 0.73
C THR A 83 5.73 6.19 1.23
N PRO A 84 5.76 7.19 2.13
CA PRO A 84 7.03 7.77 2.57
C PRO A 84 7.92 6.76 3.29
N ILE A 85 7.32 5.78 3.98
CA ILE A 85 8.02 4.73 4.72
C ILE A 85 8.69 3.75 3.75
N ILE A 86 7.93 3.26 2.77
CA ILE A 86 8.45 2.32 1.76
C ILE A 86 9.52 3.01 0.91
N SER A 87 9.26 4.23 0.42
CA SER A 87 10.21 4.98 -0.41
C SER A 87 11.52 5.24 0.33
N SER A 88 11.46 5.66 1.60
CA SER A 88 12.66 5.83 2.41
C SER A 88 13.42 4.52 2.60
N GLY A 89 12.71 3.44 2.92
CA GLY A 89 13.31 2.11 3.07
C GLY A 89 13.99 1.63 1.79
N MET A 90 13.35 1.79 0.63
CA MET A 90 13.92 1.42 -0.67
C MET A 90 15.16 2.24 -1.02
N VAL A 91 15.15 3.56 -0.76
CA VAL A 91 16.31 4.44 -1.01
C VAL A 91 17.49 4.01 -0.14
N PHE A 92 17.28 3.79 1.16
CA PHE A 92 18.34 3.37 2.07
C PHE A 92 18.82 1.92 1.81
N GLN A 93 17.94 1.03 1.36
CA GLN A 93 18.33 -0.31 0.90
C GLN A 93 19.19 -0.24 -0.36
N LEU A 94 18.84 0.64 -1.31
CA LEU A 94 19.61 0.85 -2.53
C LEU A 94 20.98 1.43 -2.20
N LEU A 95 21.06 2.46 -1.36
CA LEU A 95 22.33 3.09 -0.96
C LEU A 95 23.28 2.13 -0.23
N ALA A 96 22.72 1.28 0.64
CA ALA A 96 23.48 0.24 1.32
C ALA A 96 23.92 -0.87 0.33
N GLY A 97 23.04 -1.26 -0.59
CA GLY A 97 23.31 -2.29 -1.59
C GLY A 97 24.34 -1.89 -2.65
N THR A 98 24.39 -0.60 -3.04
CA THR A 98 25.42 -0.05 -3.93
C THR A 98 26.73 0.25 -3.22
N HIS A 99 26.83 -0.03 -1.91
CA HIS A 99 27.99 0.31 -1.07
C HIS A 99 28.39 1.80 -1.14
N LEU A 100 27.42 2.68 -1.39
CA LEU A 100 27.62 4.14 -1.32
C LEU A 100 27.70 4.61 0.13
N ILE A 101 27.04 3.88 1.04
CA ILE A 101 27.09 4.08 2.48
C ILE A 101 27.56 2.76 3.11
N ASP A 102 28.76 2.77 3.69
CA ASP A 102 29.25 1.65 4.50
C ASP A 102 28.54 1.65 5.86
N VAL A 103 27.46 0.89 5.96
CA VAL A 103 26.73 0.66 7.21
C VAL A 103 27.09 -0.72 7.72
N ASN A 104 27.74 -0.78 8.89
CA ASN A 104 27.97 -2.06 9.55
C ASN A 104 26.76 -2.42 10.42
N LEU A 105 25.87 -3.26 9.90
CA LEU A 105 24.65 -3.68 10.60
C LEU A 105 24.91 -4.51 11.87
N ASP A 106 26.14 -4.98 12.07
CA ASP A 106 26.55 -5.70 13.28
C ASP A 106 26.77 -4.75 14.47
N LEU A 107 27.12 -3.49 14.20
CA LEU A 107 27.29 -2.47 15.22
C LEU A 107 25.93 -1.88 15.60
N LYS A 108 25.56 -2.00 16.89
CA LYS A 108 24.30 -1.46 17.41
C LYS A 108 24.13 0.04 17.14
N ALA A 109 25.19 0.82 17.30
CA ALA A 109 25.17 2.28 17.06
C ALA A 109 24.89 2.62 15.59
N ASP A 110 25.50 1.89 14.64
CA ASP A 110 25.29 2.12 13.21
C ASP A 110 23.87 1.72 12.79
N ARG A 111 23.30 0.66 13.40
CA ARG A 111 21.91 0.26 13.19
C ARG A 111 20.92 1.30 13.69
N GLU A 112 21.13 1.87 14.87
CA GLU A 112 20.29 2.93 15.41
C GLU A 112 20.36 4.19 14.54
N LEU A 113 21.55 4.60 14.10
CA LEU A 113 21.72 5.73 13.19
C LEU A 113 21.06 5.49 11.83
N TYR A 114 21.15 4.27 11.28
CA TYR A 114 20.48 3.90 10.04
C TYR A 114 18.95 4.00 10.16
N GLN A 115 18.38 3.49 11.25
CA GLN A 115 16.93 3.59 11.51
C GLN A 115 16.47 5.04 11.68
N THR A 116 17.24 5.84 12.42
CA THR A 116 16.95 7.28 12.58
C THR A 116 17.05 8.04 11.26
N ALA A 117 18.06 7.77 10.44
CA ALA A 117 18.22 8.39 9.13
C ALA A 117 17.07 8.02 8.17
N GLN A 118 16.67 6.75 8.16
CA GLN A 118 15.51 6.28 7.39
C GLN A 118 14.23 6.99 7.82
N LYS A 119 14.01 7.17 9.14
CA LYS A 119 12.84 7.87 9.66
C LYS A 119 12.85 9.36 9.29
N LEU A 120 14.00 10.02 9.45
CA LEU A 120 14.17 11.43 9.08
C LEU A 120 13.81 11.65 7.62
N LEU A 121 14.32 10.80 6.72
CA LEU A 121 14.02 10.89 5.29
C LEU A 121 12.54 10.60 5.01
N ALA A 122 11.91 9.66 5.72
CA ALA A 122 10.47 9.41 5.59
C ALA A 122 9.64 10.63 5.99
N ILE A 123 10.00 11.34 7.05
CA ILE A 123 9.33 12.58 7.47
C ILE A 123 9.51 13.68 6.40
N ILE A 124 10.72 13.88 5.89
CA ILE A 124 10.97 14.87 4.83
C ILE A 124 10.18 14.53 3.56
N LEU A 125 10.16 13.27 3.14
CA LEU A 125 9.37 12.82 1.98
C LEU A 125 7.88 13.03 2.22
N SER A 126 7.37 12.74 3.42
CA SER A 126 5.96 12.96 3.75
C SER A 126 5.56 14.43 3.65
N PHE A 127 6.42 15.34 4.14
CA PHE A 127 6.19 16.78 4.01
C PHE A 127 6.23 17.24 2.55
N GLY A 128 7.23 16.79 1.79
CA GLY A 128 7.34 17.09 0.37
C GLY A 128 6.13 16.61 -0.44
N GLN A 129 5.68 15.38 -0.22
CA GLN A 129 4.51 14.81 -0.88
C GLN A 129 3.21 15.53 -0.50
N ALA A 130 3.02 15.84 0.78
CA ALA A 130 1.84 16.58 1.24
C ALA A 130 1.77 17.98 0.59
N CYS A 131 2.89 18.69 0.52
CA CYS A 131 2.99 19.98 -0.16
C CYS A 131 2.67 19.85 -1.66
N VAL A 132 3.23 18.85 -2.34
CA VAL A 132 2.97 18.63 -3.77
C VAL A 132 1.51 18.28 -4.03
N TYR A 133 0.87 17.44 -3.23
CA TYR A 133 -0.55 17.09 -3.42
C TYR A 133 -1.49 18.28 -3.22
N VAL A 134 -1.22 19.14 -2.24
CA VAL A 134 -2.02 20.36 -2.03
C VAL A 134 -1.76 21.39 -3.13
N LEU A 135 -0.52 21.60 -3.55
CA LEU A 135 -0.15 22.61 -4.57
C LEU A 135 -0.52 22.21 -6.00
N THR A 136 -0.56 20.90 -6.31
CA THR A 136 -0.98 20.40 -7.62
C THR A 136 -2.48 20.58 -7.87
N GLY A 137 -3.23 21.05 -6.88
CA GLY A 137 -4.66 21.36 -7.01
C GLY A 137 -5.56 20.11 -7.04
N LEU A 138 -5.05 18.96 -6.57
CA LEU A 138 -5.76 17.68 -6.55
C LEU A 138 -7.05 17.72 -5.71
N TYR A 139 -7.14 18.65 -4.74
CA TYR A 139 -8.29 18.88 -3.86
C TYR A 139 -9.13 20.11 -4.24
N GLY A 140 -8.71 20.87 -5.27
CA GLY A 140 -9.28 22.15 -5.71
C GLY A 140 -8.18 23.18 -6.03
N GLN A 141 -8.49 24.20 -6.83
CA GLN A 141 -7.51 25.24 -7.15
C GLN A 141 -7.11 26.00 -5.87
N PRO A 142 -5.80 26.25 -5.61
CA PRO A 142 -5.35 26.94 -4.40
C PRO A 142 -5.93 28.36 -4.23
N SER A 143 -6.40 28.98 -5.32
CA SER A 143 -7.11 30.27 -5.33
C SER A 143 -8.50 30.19 -4.70
N ASP A 144 -9.20 29.06 -4.86
CA ASP A 144 -10.61 28.91 -4.48
C ASP A 144 -10.75 28.33 -3.06
N LEU A 145 -9.76 27.56 -2.59
CA LEU A 145 -9.71 27.02 -1.23
C LEU A 145 -9.26 28.06 -0.18
N GLY A 146 -8.51 29.08 -0.59
CA GLY A 146 -7.87 30.02 0.32
C GLY A 146 -6.63 29.42 1.02
N ALA A 147 -5.58 30.24 1.16
CA ALA A 147 -4.28 29.81 1.68
C ALA A 147 -4.36 29.17 3.09
N GLY A 148 -5.32 29.59 3.92
CA GLY A 148 -5.53 29.04 5.26
C GLY A 148 -5.97 27.57 5.26
N ILE A 149 -6.86 27.18 4.34
CA ILE A 149 -7.34 25.78 4.23
C ILE A 149 -6.22 24.90 3.66
N CYS A 150 -5.46 25.40 2.68
CA CYS A 150 -4.32 24.69 2.12
C CYS A 150 -3.26 24.35 3.19
N VAL A 151 -2.91 25.31 4.06
CA VAL A 151 -1.97 25.06 5.16
C VAL A 151 -2.53 24.05 6.16
N LEU A 152 -3.81 24.14 6.50
CA LEU A 152 -4.47 23.18 7.40
C LEU A 152 -4.44 21.76 6.82
N LEU A 153 -4.70 21.60 5.52
CA LEU A 153 -4.66 20.32 4.81
C LEU A 153 -3.25 19.70 4.85
N VAL A 154 -2.21 20.50 4.59
CA VAL A 154 -0.81 20.06 4.70
C VAL A 154 -0.48 19.57 6.12
N VAL A 155 -0.88 20.34 7.14
CA VAL A 155 -0.64 19.96 8.55
C VAL A 155 -1.40 18.69 8.92
N GLN A 156 -2.64 18.52 8.46
CA GLN A 156 -3.45 17.33 8.72
C GLN A 156 -2.81 16.08 8.10
N LEU A 157 -2.39 16.17 6.84
CA LEU A 157 -1.70 15.09 6.13
C LEU A 157 -0.35 14.73 6.77
N LEU A 158 0.43 15.73 7.16
CA LEU A 158 1.72 15.51 7.83
C LEU A 158 1.53 14.85 9.21
N THR A 159 0.52 15.27 9.97
CA THR A 159 0.20 14.68 11.27
C THR A 159 -0.22 13.22 11.11
N ALA A 160 -1.07 12.92 10.13
CA ALA A 160 -1.46 11.55 9.81
C ALA A 160 -0.26 10.69 9.40
N ALA A 161 0.60 11.19 8.51
CA ALA A 161 1.81 10.48 8.09
C ALA A 161 2.76 10.22 9.27
N LEU A 162 2.93 11.18 10.18
CA LEU A 162 3.76 11.02 11.38
C LEU A 162 3.21 9.92 12.30
N ILE A 163 1.88 9.86 12.51
CA ILE A 163 1.23 8.80 13.28
C ILE A 163 1.52 7.44 12.65
N VAL A 164 1.39 7.30 11.33
CA VAL A 164 1.65 6.02 10.63
C VAL A 164 3.12 5.60 10.74
N ILE A 165 4.06 6.54 10.63
CA ILE A 165 5.50 6.28 10.82
C ILE A 165 5.77 5.74 12.24
N LEU A 166 5.15 6.35 13.26
CA LEU A 166 5.29 5.90 14.64
C LEU A 166 4.61 4.53 14.87
N LEU A 167 3.45 4.28 14.27
CA LEU A 167 2.77 2.97 14.37
C LEU A 167 3.60 1.85 13.73
N ASP A 168 4.23 2.10 12.59
CA ASP A 168 5.15 1.14 11.97
C ASP A 168 6.37 0.87 12.86
N GLU A 169 6.97 1.91 13.45
CA GLU A 169 8.09 1.76 14.37
C GLU A 169 7.71 0.97 15.64
N LEU A 170 6.51 1.20 16.18
CA LEU A 170 5.98 0.45 17.33
C LEU A 170 5.97 -1.04 17.02
N LEU A 171 5.47 -1.42 15.84
CA LEU A 171 5.41 -2.81 15.42
C LEU A 171 6.82 -3.39 15.19
N GLN A 172 7.71 -2.64 14.52
CA GLN A 172 9.08 -3.07 14.23
C GLN A 172 9.97 -3.23 15.47
N LYS A 173 9.76 -2.42 16.53
CA LYS A 173 10.51 -2.51 17.79
C LYS A 173 10.11 -3.71 18.66
N GLY A 174 9.17 -4.54 18.20
CA GLY A 174 8.84 -5.82 18.83
C GLY A 174 7.62 -5.79 19.75
N TYR A 175 6.87 -4.69 19.76
CA TYR A 175 5.50 -4.69 20.29
C TYR A 175 4.54 -5.42 19.34
N GLY A 176 4.85 -5.51 18.05
CA GLY A 176 4.06 -6.22 17.05
C GLY A 176 4.45 -7.69 16.86
N LEU A 177 3.55 -8.46 16.23
CA LEU A 177 3.83 -9.83 15.77
C LEU A 177 4.59 -9.88 14.43
N GLY A 178 4.72 -8.75 13.74
CA GLY A 178 5.36 -8.64 12.43
C GLY A 178 5.71 -7.21 12.04
N SER A 179 6.03 -6.98 10.77
CA SER A 179 6.33 -5.64 10.23
C SER A 179 5.04 -4.85 9.99
N GLY A 180 5.05 -3.56 10.34
CA GLY A 180 3.89 -2.68 10.16
C GLY A 180 3.50 -2.55 8.69
N ILE A 181 4.48 -2.32 7.80
CA ILE A 181 4.28 -2.26 6.33
C ILE A 181 3.46 -3.46 5.82
N SER A 182 3.88 -4.69 6.14
CA SER A 182 3.17 -5.89 5.67
C SER A 182 1.75 -6.01 6.21
N LEU A 183 1.54 -5.59 7.45
CA LEU A 183 0.23 -5.66 8.12
C LEU A 183 -0.74 -4.64 7.51
N PHE A 184 -0.28 -3.42 7.25
CA PHE A 184 -1.10 -2.35 6.67
C PHE A 184 -1.53 -2.68 5.24
N ILE A 185 -0.62 -3.21 4.41
CA ILE A 185 -0.94 -3.65 3.04
C ILE A 185 -1.97 -4.80 3.08
N ALA A 186 -1.74 -5.82 3.91
CA ALA A 186 -2.64 -6.96 4.01
C ALA A 186 -4.05 -6.54 4.46
N THR A 187 -4.13 -5.60 5.42
CA THR A 187 -5.40 -5.08 5.92
C THR A 187 -6.18 -4.36 4.82
N ASN A 188 -5.54 -3.46 4.08
CA ASN A 188 -6.21 -2.70 3.01
C ASN A 188 -6.69 -3.62 1.86
N ILE A 189 -5.91 -4.64 1.51
CA ILE A 189 -6.33 -5.64 0.51
C ILE A 189 -7.55 -6.44 1.02
N CYS A 190 -7.52 -6.91 2.27
CA CYS A 190 -8.65 -7.60 2.88
C CYS A 190 -9.91 -6.72 2.94
N GLU A 191 -9.76 -5.46 3.33
CA GLU A 191 -10.82 -4.46 3.35
C GLU A 191 -11.44 -4.28 1.95
N SER A 192 -10.61 -4.10 0.92
CA SER A 192 -11.06 -3.96 -0.47
C SER A 192 -11.82 -5.20 -0.97
N ILE A 193 -11.34 -6.40 -0.63
CA ILE A 193 -12.01 -7.66 -0.99
C ILE A 193 -13.37 -7.77 -0.31
N VAL A 194 -13.44 -7.49 1.00
CA VAL A 194 -14.70 -7.55 1.76
C VAL A 194 -15.67 -6.47 1.27
N TRP A 195 -15.20 -5.26 0.99
CA TRP A 195 -16.02 -4.19 0.44
C TRP A 195 -16.58 -4.55 -0.93
N LYS A 196 -15.78 -5.07 -1.86
CA LYS A 196 -16.26 -5.51 -3.18
C LYS A 196 -17.22 -6.70 -3.11
N ALA A 197 -17.11 -7.53 -2.08
CA ALA A 197 -18.01 -8.67 -1.88
C ALA A 197 -19.36 -8.26 -1.26
N PHE A 198 -19.35 -7.32 -0.30
CA PHE A 198 -20.47 -6.98 0.57
C PHE A 198 -20.90 -5.51 0.52
N SER A 199 -20.48 -4.73 -0.48
CA SER A 199 -20.85 -3.30 -0.55
C SER A 199 -22.37 -3.13 -0.71
N PRO A 200 -23.02 -2.38 0.21
CA PRO A 200 -24.47 -2.14 0.17
C PRO A 200 -24.86 -0.97 -0.75
N THR A 201 -23.89 -0.36 -1.44
CA THR A 201 -24.09 0.75 -2.36
C THR A 201 -24.86 0.31 -3.60
N THR A 202 -25.83 1.12 -4.03
CA THR A 202 -26.62 0.88 -5.24
C THR A 202 -26.20 1.85 -6.34
N ILE A 203 -25.85 1.32 -7.51
CA ILE A 203 -25.58 2.10 -8.72
C ILE A 203 -26.74 1.87 -9.68
N ASN A 204 -27.35 2.96 -10.17
CA ASN A 204 -28.48 2.89 -11.08
C ASN A 204 -27.99 3.13 -12.51
N THR A 205 -27.68 2.05 -13.24
CA THR A 205 -27.20 2.12 -14.63
C THR A 205 -28.36 2.14 -15.64
N GLY A 206 -29.52 2.68 -15.24
CA GLY A 206 -30.69 2.85 -16.13
C GLY A 206 -31.56 1.60 -16.33
N ARG A 207 -31.24 0.47 -15.69
CA ARG A 207 -32.06 -0.76 -15.67
C ARG A 207 -32.67 -1.09 -14.30
N GLY A 208 -32.54 -0.16 -13.33
CA GLY A 208 -32.97 -0.32 -11.94
C GLY A 208 -31.79 -0.19 -10.96
N PRO A 209 -32.05 -0.14 -9.64
CA PRO A 209 -31.00 -0.10 -8.64
C PRO A 209 -30.25 -1.45 -8.61
N GLU A 210 -28.98 -1.43 -8.99
CA GLU A 210 -28.11 -2.59 -8.93
C GLU A 210 -27.17 -2.43 -7.74
N PHE A 211 -27.15 -3.41 -6.82
CA PHE A 211 -26.16 -3.41 -5.74
C PHE A 211 -24.76 -3.66 -6.30
N GLU A 212 -23.78 -2.95 -5.77
CA GLU A 212 -22.37 -3.07 -6.15
C GLU A 212 -21.74 -4.36 -5.58
N GLY A 213 -22.18 -4.80 -4.40
CA GLY A 213 -21.63 -5.98 -3.74
C GLY A 213 -22.03 -7.28 -4.44
N ALA A 214 -21.04 -8.10 -4.81
CA ALA A 214 -21.26 -9.33 -5.57
C ALA A 214 -22.28 -10.29 -4.90
N ILE A 215 -22.25 -10.39 -3.56
CA ILE A 215 -23.14 -11.30 -2.81
C ILE A 215 -24.53 -10.66 -2.60
N ILE A 216 -24.56 -9.36 -2.28
CA ILE A 216 -25.83 -8.64 -2.04
C ILE A 216 -26.61 -8.51 -3.35
N ALA A 217 -25.92 -8.25 -4.47
CA ALA A 217 -26.51 -8.23 -5.80
C ALA A 217 -27.05 -9.61 -6.20
N LEU A 218 -26.33 -10.69 -5.91
CA LEU A 218 -26.81 -12.06 -6.16
C LEU A 218 -28.13 -12.30 -5.42
N VAL A 219 -28.17 -12.03 -4.11
CA VAL A 219 -29.37 -12.25 -3.28
C VAL A 219 -30.52 -11.36 -3.75
N HIS A 220 -30.27 -10.08 -4.04
CA HIS A 220 -31.31 -9.16 -4.49
C HIS A 220 -31.85 -9.50 -5.89
N LEU A 221 -31.00 -9.87 -6.84
CA LEU A 221 -31.41 -10.26 -8.20
C LEU A 221 -32.15 -11.61 -8.20
N LEU A 222 -31.74 -12.55 -7.35
CA LEU A 222 -32.39 -13.86 -7.23
C LEU A 222 -33.79 -13.77 -6.59
N VAL A 223 -34.00 -12.81 -5.67
CA VAL A 223 -35.28 -12.60 -4.98
C VAL A 223 -36.25 -11.72 -5.79
N THR A 224 -35.74 -10.69 -6.48
CA THR A 224 -36.58 -9.67 -7.12
C THR A 224 -37.01 -10.05 -8.55
N TRP A 225 -36.24 -10.88 -9.27
CA TRP A 225 -36.55 -11.20 -10.67
C TRP A 225 -37.32 -12.54 -10.82
N PRO A 226 -38.41 -12.57 -11.62
CA PRO A 226 -39.21 -13.80 -11.83
C PRO A 226 -38.48 -14.85 -12.70
N ASN A 227 -37.56 -14.44 -13.58
CA ASN A 227 -36.81 -15.33 -14.46
C ASN A 227 -35.45 -15.73 -13.86
N LYS A 228 -35.45 -16.80 -13.05
CA LYS A 228 -34.27 -17.29 -12.31
C LYS A 228 -33.05 -17.61 -13.18
N GLN A 229 -33.23 -18.10 -14.42
CA GLN A 229 -32.11 -18.47 -15.31
C GLN A 229 -31.42 -17.26 -15.95
N LEU A 230 -32.17 -16.22 -16.32
CA LEU A 230 -31.64 -14.97 -16.87
C LEU A 230 -30.95 -14.15 -15.77
N ALA A 231 -31.58 -14.06 -14.58
CA ALA A 231 -31.01 -13.40 -13.42
C ALA A 231 -29.69 -14.05 -12.96
N LEU A 232 -29.58 -15.39 -13.01
CA LEU A 232 -28.32 -16.08 -12.73
C LEU A 232 -27.24 -15.74 -13.78
N LYS A 233 -27.59 -15.79 -15.07
CA LYS A 233 -26.61 -15.50 -16.14
C LYS A 233 -26.11 -14.05 -16.07
N GLU A 234 -26.99 -13.10 -15.74
CA GLU A 234 -26.66 -11.69 -15.62
C GLU A 234 -25.89 -11.35 -14.33
N ALA A 235 -26.19 -12.06 -13.21
CA ALA A 235 -25.41 -11.95 -11.97
C ALA A 235 -24.02 -12.62 -12.04
N PHE A 236 -23.84 -13.63 -12.89
CA PHE A 236 -22.55 -14.32 -13.07
C PHE A 236 -21.63 -13.63 -14.10
N TYR A 237 -22.17 -12.99 -15.14
CA TYR A 237 -21.42 -12.48 -16.29
C TYR A 237 -21.49 -10.95 -16.51
N ARG A 238 -21.75 -10.15 -15.46
CA ARG A 238 -21.80 -8.69 -15.59
C ARG A 238 -20.43 -8.08 -15.90
N GLN A 239 -20.29 -7.28 -16.95
CA GLN A 239 -18.98 -6.72 -17.32
C GLN A 239 -18.60 -5.45 -16.52
N ASN A 240 -19.58 -4.78 -15.90
CA ASN A 240 -19.37 -3.47 -15.28
C ASN A 240 -19.29 -3.48 -13.75
N LEU A 241 -19.66 -4.57 -13.07
CA LEU A 241 -19.67 -4.66 -11.60
C LEU A 241 -18.99 -5.95 -11.10
N PRO A 242 -18.57 -6.02 -9.83
CA PRO A 242 -18.03 -7.23 -9.22
C PRO A 242 -18.99 -8.42 -9.36
N ASN A 243 -18.57 -9.45 -10.09
CA ASN A 243 -19.36 -10.66 -10.28
C ASN A 243 -19.12 -11.70 -9.19
N VAL A 244 -20.12 -12.56 -9.02
CA VAL A 244 -20.00 -13.81 -8.26
C VAL A 244 -18.87 -14.69 -8.82
N MET A 245 -18.68 -14.70 -10.14
CA MET A 245 -17.58 -15.40 -10.80
C MET A 245 -16.21 -14.87 -10.36
N ASN A 246 -16.04 -13.56 -10.20
CA ASN A 246 -14.78 -12.96 -9.75
C ASN A 246 -14.48 -13.34 -8.30
N LEU A 247 -15.51 -13.44 -7.45
CA LEU A 247 -15.38 -13.88 -6.07
C LEU A 247 -14.98 -15.36 -5.97
N ILE A 248 -15.63 -16.23 -6.76
CA ILE A 248 -15.26 -17.65 -6.84
C ILE A 248 -13.83 -17.82 -7.37
N ALA A 249 -13.46 -17.08 -8.41
CA ALA A 249 -12.10 -17.09 -8.94
C ALA A 249 -11.07 -16.66 -7.88
N THR A 250 -11.40 -15.65 -7.06
CA THR A 250 -10.54 -15.19 -5.97
C THR A 250 -10.36 -16.26 -4.89
N ILE A 251 -11.42 -16.97 -4.50
CA ILE A 251 -11.35 -18.08 -3.53
C ILE A 251 -10.52 -19.24 -4.09
N ALA A 252 -10.67 -19.56 -5.38
CA ALA A 252 -9.91 -20.60 -6.06
C ALA A 252 -8.41 -20.27 -6.09
N VAL A 253 -8.05 -19.05 -6.49
CA VAL A 253 -6.66 -18.57 -6.49
C VAL A 253 -6.09 -18.55 -5.07
N PHE A 254 -6.84 -18.06 -4.09
CA PHE A 254 -6.43 -18.05 -2.68
C PHE A 254 -6.10 -19.44 -2.16
N SER A 255 -6.95 -20.43 -2.47
CA SER A 255 -6.75 -21.83 -2.09
C SER A 255 -5.51 -22.42 -2.77
N ALA A 256 -5.32 -22.15 -4.06
CA ALA A 256 -4.15 -22.60 -4.82
C ALA A 256 -2.84 -22.00 -4.27
N VAL A 257 -2.84 -20.71 -3.90
CA VAL A 257 -1.66 -20.04 -3.32
C VAL A 257 -1.31 -20.62 -1.95
N ILE A 258 -2.28 -20.88 -1.07
CA ILE A 258 -2.04 -21.53 0.22
C ILE A 258 -1.41 -22.91 0.02
N TYR A 259 -1.94 -23.70 -0.93
CA TYR A 259 -1.40 -25.01 -1.25
C TYR A 259 0.05 -24.91 -1.74
N LEU A 260 0.34 -24.01 -2.69
CA LEU A 260 1.69 -23.77 -3.21
C LEU A 260 2.66 -23.25 -2.14
N GLN A 261 2.19 -22.46 -1.17
CA GLN A 261 3.02 -21.94 -0.09
C GLN A 261 3.37 -23.00 0.97
N GLY A 262 2.62 -24.10 1.03
CA GLY A 262 2.93 -25.26 1.85
C GLY A 262 4.14 -26.08 1.36
N PHE A 263 4.56 -25.91 0.10
CA PHE A 263 5.71 -26.65 -0.45
C PHE A 263 7.02 -26.22 0.20
N ARG A 264 7.61 -27.14 0.94
CA ARG A 264 8.92 -27.00 1.56
C ARG A 264 9.75 -28.25 1.30
N VAL A 265 11.01 -28.04 0.93
CA VAL A 265 12.01 -29.09 0.78
C VAL A 265 12.79 -29.16 2.08
N GLU A 266 12.64 -30.25 2.82
CA GLU A 266 13.33 -30.46 4.08
C GLU A 266 14.71 -31.07 3.84
N ILE A 267 15.76 -30.28 4.05
CA ILE A 267 17.14 -30.76 3.94
C ILE A 267 17.60 -31.22 5.33
N PRO A 268 18.03 -32.48 5.52
CA PRO A 268 18.53 -32.94 6.81
C PRO A 268 19.91 -32.34 7.10
N VAL A 269 20.02 -31.65 8.23
CA VAL A 269 21.27 -31.03 8.72
C VAL A 269 21.69 -31.71 10.02
N LYS A 270 23.00 -31.95 10.16
CA LYS A 270 23.60 -32.48 11.39
C LYS A 270 24.52 -31.42 11.98
N SER A 271 24.42 -31.19 13.28
CA SER A 271 25.34 -30.28 13.97
C SER A 271 26.75 -30.90 14.04
N SER A 272 27.76 -30.17 13.60
CA SER A 272 29.16 -30.58 13.73
C SER A 272 29.69 -30.42 15.17
N ARG A 273 29.11 -29.50 15.94
CA ARG A 273 29.58 -29.13 17.28
C ARG A 273 28.98 -29.98 18.41
N GLN A 274 27.80 -30.55 18.21
CA GLN A 274 27.13 -31.42 19.18
C GLN A 274 26.71 -32.73 18.51
N ARG A 275 27.33 -33.85 18.93
CA ARG A 275 26.97 -35.20 18.45
C ARG A 275 25.51 -35.51 18.83
N GLY A 276 24.76 -36.05 17.87
CA GLY A 276 23.37 -36.51 18.07
C GLY A 276 22.30 -35.49 17.71
N MET A 277 22.63 -34.20 17.58
CA MET A 277 21.66 -33.18 17.19
C MET A 277 21.45 -33.19 15.67
N ARG A 278 20.31 -33.74 15.25
CA ARG A 278 19.81 -33.73 13.87
C ARG A 278 18.64 -32.74 13.79
N GLY A 279 18.63 -31.90 12.76
CA GLY A 279 17.51 -31.03 12.45
C GLY A 279 17.17 -31.12 10.97
N SER A 280 15.92 -30.87 10.60
CA SER A 280 15.57 -30.57 9.21
C SER A 280 15.57 -29.06 9.03
N TYR A 281 16.23 -28.58 7.97
CA TYR A 281 16.15 -27.20 7.54
C TYR A 281 15.16 -27.11 6.37
N PRO A 282 13.94 -26.58 6.57
CA PRO A 282 12.95 -26.47 5.51
C PRO A 282 13.27 -25.27 4.61
N VAL A 283 13.60 -25.53 3.35
CA VAL A 283 13.66 -24.50 2.30
C VAL A 283 12.30 -24.41 1.65
N ARG A 284 11.59 -23.30 1.87
CA ARG A 284 10.29 -23.04 1.21
C ARG A 284 10.51 -22.77 -0.27
N LEU A 285 9.62 -23.25 -1.13
CA LEU A 285 9.66 -22.98 -2.57
C LEU A 285 9.63 -21.46 -2.85
N PHE A 286 8.77 -20.73 -2.13
CA PHE A 286 8.77 -19.26 -2.11
C PHE A 286 9.82 -18.72 -1.14
N TYR A 287 11.10 -18.92 -1.47
CA TYR A 287 12.22 -18.51 -0.63
C TYR A 287 12.27 -17.00 -0.39
N THR A 288 12.01 -16.20 -1.43
CA THR A 288 11.96 -14.73 -1.36
C THR A 288 10.56 -14.19 -1.00
N SER A 289 9.61 -15.09 -0.68
CA SER A 289 8.21 -14.81 -0.35
C SER A 289 7.55 -13.83 -1.33
N ASN A 290 7.48 -12.54 -0.99
CA ASN A 290 6.68 -11.53 -1.69
C ASN A 290 7.51 -10.37 -2.25
N MET A 291 8.82 -10.31 -1.97
CA MET A 291 9.65 -9.15 -2.33
C MET A 291 9.79 -8.95 -3.86
N PRO A 292 10.04 -9.99 -4.69
CA PRO A 292 10.14 -9.81 -6.14
C PRO A 292 8.83 -9.34 -6.78
N ILE A 293 7.69 -9.87 -6.31
CA ILE A 293 6.36 -9.48 -6.80
C ILE A 293 6.09 -8.01 -6.46
N MET A 294 6.42 -7.59 -5.24
CA MET A 294 6.30 -6.19 -4.83
C MET A 294 7.15 -5.26 -5.69
N LEU A 295 8.40 -5.63 -5.99
CA LEU A 295 9.29 -4.85 -6.86
C LEU A 295 8.78 -4.78 -8.31
N GLN A 296 8.34 -5.90 -8.88
CA GLN A 296 7.79 -5.95 -10.23
C GLN A 296 6.52 -5.10 -10.35
N SER A 297 5.65 -5.17 -9.36
CA SER A 297 4.38 -4.42 -9.33
C SER A 297 4.62 -2.91 -9.13
N ALA A 298 5.62 -2.53 -8.32
CA ALA A 298 6.04 -1.14 -8.18
C ALA A 298 6.67 -0.61 -9.49
N LEU A 299 7.52 -1.40 -10.15
CA LEU A 299 8.12 -1.05 -11.43
C LEU A 299 7.06 -0.86 -12.51
N SER A 300 6.11 -1.80 -12.65
CA SER A 300 5.02 -1.68 -13.62
C SER A 300 4.18 -0.44 -13.35
N SER A 301 3.85 -0.15 -12.09
CA SER A 301 3.08 1.04 -11.71
C SER A 301 3.79 2.34 -12.10
N ASN A 302 5.11 2.42 -11.91
CA ASN A 302 5.90 3.57 -12.34
C ASN A 302 5.92 3.71 -13.86
N VAL A 303 6.03 2.62 -14.61
CA VAL A 303 5.95 2.62 -16.07
C VAL A 303 4.57 3.08 -16.56
N PHE A 304 3.49 2.59 -15.95
CA PHE A 304 2.12 3.03 -16.24
C PHE A 304 1.96 4.55 -16.01
N LEU A 305 2.44 5.06 -14.88
CA LEU A 305 2.35 6.48 -14.54
C LEU A 305 3.13 7.35 -15.53
N VAL A 306 4.38 6.97 -15.85
CA VAL A 306 5.21 7.71 -16.81
C VAL A 306 4.57 7.69 -18.20
N SER A 307 4.04 6.55 -18.63
CA SER A 307 3.30 6.40 -19.90
C SER A 307 2.07 7.31 -19.94
N GLN A 308 1.26 7.33 -18.89
CA GLN A 308 0.06 8.17 -18.81
C GLN A 308 0.41 9.67 -18.83
N MET A 309 1.45 10.10 -18.09
CA MET A 309 1.89 11.49 -18.07
C MET A 309 2.47 11.94 -19.42
N LEU A 310 3.23 11.08 -20.09
CA LEU A 310 3.76 11.33 -21.44
C LEU A 310 2.62 11.47 -22.44
N TYR A 311 1.63 10.57 -22.41
CA TYR A 311 0.46 10.63 -23.27
C TYR A 311 -0.38 11.89 -23.04
N SER A 312 -0.57 12.29 -21.79
CA SER A 312 -1.32 13.52 -21.44
C SER A 312 -0.65 14.81 -21.93
N ARG A 313 0.69 14.84 -22.08
CA ARG A 313 1.42 16.05 -22.53
C ARG A 313 1.77 16.03 -24.02
N PHE A 314 2.00 14.85 -24.59
CA PHE A 314 2.53 14.68 -25.94
C PHE A 314 1.78 13.59 -26.71
N SER A 315 0.47 13.75 -26.83
CA SER A 315 -0.42 12.77 -27.49
C SER A 315 -0.09 12.51 -28.96
N ASP A 316 0.56 13.46 -29.66
CA ASP A 316 0.84 13.35 -31.10
C ASP A 316 2.18 12.69 -31.47
N ASN A 317 3.08 12.46 -30.51
CA ASN A 317 4.36 11.85 -30.80
C ASN A 317 4.24 10.34 -31.08
N LEU A 318 4.79 9.86 -32.20
CA LEU A 318 4.80 8.44 -32.58
C LEU A 318 5.40 7.53 -31.51
N LEU A 319 6.47 7.97 -30.84
CA LEU A 319 7.09 7.24 -29.74
C LEU A 319 6.15 7.09 -28.53
N VAL A 320 5.36 8.13 -28.23
CA VAL A 320 4.41 8.12 -27.11
C VAL A 320 3.23 7.20 -27.40
N LYS A 321 2.73 7.20 -28.65
CA LYS A 321 1.70 6.25 -29.10
C LYS A 321 2.18 4.79 -29.08
N MET A 322 3.47 4.53 -29.34
CA MET A 322 4.03 3.18 -29.18
C MET A 322 4.18 2.75 -27.72
N ILE A 323 4.46 3.69 -26.81
CA ILE A 323 4.58 3.40 -25.37
C ILE A 323 3.21 3.08 -24.79
N GLY A 324 2.18 3.89 -25.06
CA GLY A 324 0.82 3.62 -24.58
C GLY A 324 -0.18 4.68 -24.97
N VAL A 325 -1.31 4.24 -25.53
CA VAL A 325 -2.50 5.05 -25.82
C VAL A 325 -3.49 4.83 -24.69
N TRP A 326 -3.87 5.92 -24.04
CA TRP A 326 -4.77 5.91 -22.89
C TRP A 326 -6.11 6.54 -23.28
N GLU A 327 -7.22 5.83 -23.03
CA GLU A 327 -8.57 6.39 -23.20
C GLU A 327 -9.37 6.27 -21.91
N ALA A 328 -10.28 7.21 -21.69
CA ALA A 328 -11.21 7.15 -20.56
C ALA A 328 -12.27 6.07 -20.81
N ARG A 329 -12.56 5.24 -19.80
CA ARG A 329 -13.64 4.24 -19.88
C ARG A 329 -15.01 4.93 -19.95
N GLU A 330 -15.93 4.42 -20.77
CA GLU A 330 -17.31 4.90 -20.80
C GLU A 330 -17.92 4.84 -19.39
N GLY A 331 -18.25 6.01 -18.82
CA GLY A 331 -18.86 6.13 -17.49
C GLY A 331 -17.89 6.24 -16.30
N SER A 332 -16.57 6.29 -16.51
CA SER A 332 -15.63 6.66 -15.43
C SER A 332 -14.50 7.58 -15.91
N SER A 333 -14.03 8.47 -15.05
CA SER A 333 -12.88 9.35 -15.31
C SER A 333 -11.52 8.63 -15.28
N GLN A 334 -11.53 7.29 -15.25
CA GLN A 334 -10.33 6.45 -15.22
C GLN A 334 -9.85 6.17 -16.64
N MET A 335 -8.58 6.50 -16.89
CA MET A 335 -7.91 6.18 -18.14
C MET A 335 -7.35 4.75 -18.10
N LEU A 336 -7.63 3.96 -19.13
CA LEU A 336 -7.07 2.62 -19.32
C LEU A 336 -6.17 2.61 -20.56
N PRO A 337 -5.05 1.87 -20.54
CA PRO A 337 -4.23 1.67 -21.72
C PRO A 337 -4.95 0.71 -22.68
N ILE A 338 -5.10 1.10 -23.94
CA ILE A 338 -5.80 0.30 -24.97
C ILE A 338 -4.82 -0.30 -25.98
N SER A 339 -3.77 0.43 -26.34
CA SER A 339 -2.77 -0.03 -27.29
C SER A 339 -1.40 0.54 -26.97
N GLY A 340 -0.37 -0.29 -27.02
CA GLY A 340 1.01 0.09 -26.71
C GLY A 340 1.78 -1.01 -26.04
N LEU A 341 3.02 -0.69 -25.65
CA LEU A 341 3.91 -1.58 -24.89
C LEU A 341 3.46 -1.73 -23.42
N VAL A 342 2.72 -0.74 -22.93
CA VAL A 342 2.15 -0.62 -21.59
C VAL A 342 0.70 -1.05 -21.61
#